data_AF-A0A931U206-F1
#
_entry.id   AF-A0A931U206-F1
#
_cell.length_a   1.000
_cell.length_b   1.000
_cell.length_c   1.000
_cell.angle_alpha   90.00
_cell.angle_beta   90.00
_cell.angle_gamma   90.00
#
_symmetry.space_group_name_H-M   'P 1'
#
loop_
_entity.id
_entity.type
_entity.pdbx_description
1 polymer ?
#
loop_
_entity_poly.entity_id
_entity_poly.type
_entity_poly.pdbx_seq_one_letter_code
_entity_poly.pdbx_strand_id
1 'polypeptide(L)'
;MVRKQTYIKPRQAELLKRRARELGVSEAELIRQGVDEVVGSVEALTTAWQVWEEEKAFIEQRRRMAVPQTGRGWTRDELYEDRLERFSR
;
A
#
# COMPACT_ATOMS: atom_id res chain seq x y z
N MET A 1 -5.94 -3.57 28.66
CA MET A 1 -6.59 -4.58 27.80
C MET A 1 -8.07 -4.67 28.15
N VAL A 2 -8.95 -4.84 27.16
CA VAL A 2 -10.40 -5.04 27.37
C VAL A 2 -10.72 -6.53 27.16
N ARG A 3 -11.43 -7.16 28.09
CA ARG A 3 -11.82 -8.59 27.97
C ARG A 3 -12.93 -8.72 26.92
N LYS A 4 -12.64 -9.39 25.81
CA LYS A 4 -13.63 -9.77 24.78
C LYS A 4 -13.77 -11.29 24.75
N GLN A 5 -14.98 -11.78 24.51
CA GLN A 5 -15.26 -13.20 24.27
C GLN A 5 -15.90 -13.32 22.89
N THR A 6 -15.49 -14.34 22.13
CA THR A 6 -16.06 -14.65 20.81
C THR A 6 -16.13 -16.16 20.64
N TYR A 7 -17.10 -16.63 19.86
CA TYR A 7 -17.20 -18.04 19.50
C TYR A 7 -16.36 -18.31 18.26
N ILE A 8 -15.58 -19.39 18.29
CA ILE A 8 -14.79 -19.89 17.16
C ILE A 8 -15.11 -21.36 16.93
N LYS A 9 -14.93 -21.83 15.69
CA LYS A 9 -15.14 -23.24 15.34
C LYS A 9 -14.08 -24.12 16.01
N PRO A 10 -14.36 -25.40 16.34
CA PRO A 10 -13.37 -26.30 16.93
C PRO A 10 -12.05 -26.37 16.14
N ARG A 11 -12.14 -26.42 14.80
CA ARG A 11 -10.96 -26.38 13.91
C ARG A 11 -10.13 -25.11 14.09
N GLN A 12 -10.76 -23.96 14.33
CA GLN A 12 -10.05 -22.69 14.54
C GLN A 12 -9.35 -22.67 15.90
N ALA A 13 -9.97 -23.23 16.94
CA ALA A 13 -9.33 -23.36 18.26
C ALA A 13 -8.06 -24.23 18.19
N GLU A 14 -8.12 -25.36 17.49
CA GLU A 14 -6.95 -26.23 17.30
C GLU A 14 -5.84 -25.56 16.48
N LEU A 15 -6.22 -24.83 15.43
CA LEU A 15 -5.26 -24.05 14.64
C LEU A 15 -4.60 -22.95 15.48
N LEU A 16 -5.37 -22.23 16.28
CA LEU A 16 -4.89 -21.14 17.13
C LEU A 16 -3.90 -21.65 18.17
N LYS A 17 -4.24 -22.73 18.88
CA LYS A 17 -3.34 -23.41 19.83
C LYS A 17 -2.03 -23.80 19.19
N ARG A 18 -2.10 -24.51 18.05
CA ARG A 18 -0.91 -24.99 17.35
C ARG A 18 -0.03 -23.82 16.93
N ARG A 19 -0.63 -22.79 16.32
CA ARG A 19 0.13 -21.67 15.77
C ARG A 19 0.73 -20.77 16.85
N ALA A 20 -0.01 -20.54 17.94
CA ALA A 20 0.50 -19.81 19.10
C ALA A 20 1.72 -20.52 19.70
N ARG A 21 1.67 -21.86 19.82
CA ARG A 21 2.80 -22.68 20.28
C ARG A 21 4.00 -22.61 19.33
N GLU A 22 3.78 -22.75 18.02
CA GLU A 22 4.85 -22.65 17.01
C GLU A 22 5.56 -21.29 17.05
N LEU A 23 4.83 -20.21 17.34
CA LEU A 23 5.35 -18.85 17.41
C LEU A 23 5.87 -18.47 18.82
N GLY A 24 5.68 -19.32 19.82
CA GLY A 24 6.08 -19.03 21.20
C GLY A 24 5.30 -17.89 21.87
N VAL A 25 4.09 -17.59 21.39
CA VAL A 25 3.22 -16.53 21.93
C VAL A 25 1.93 -17.11 22.52
N SER A 26 1.19 -16.29 23.28
CA SER A 26 -0.14 -16.70 23.76
C SER A 26 -1.18 -16.68 22.64
N GLU A 27 -2.22 -17.51 22.75
CA GLU A 27 -3.36 -17.47 21.81
C GLU A 27 -4.00 -16.08 21.73
N ALA A 28 -4.10 -15.38 22.87
CA ALA A 28 -4.65 -14.03 22.94
C ALA A 28 -3.77 -13.00 22.21
N GLU A 29 -2.45 -13.18 22.26
CA GLU A 29 -1.50 -12.34 21.52
C GLU A 29 -1.61 -12.58 20.02
N LEU A 30 -1.69 -13.85 19.60
CA LEU A 30 -1.88 -14.20 18.20
C LEU A 30 -3.22 -13.65 17.65
N ILE A 31 -4.29 -13.66 18.44
CA ILE A 31 -5.56 -13.01 18.06
C ILE A 31 -5.37 -11.51 17.86
N ARG A 32 -4.66 -10.82 18.77
CA ARG A 32 -4.42 -9.37 18.63
C ARG A 32 -3.64 -9.05 17.37
N GLN A 33 -2.53 -9.75 17.13
CA GLN A 33 -1.73 -9.59 15.92
C GLN A 33 -2.56 -9.80 14.66
N GLY A 34 -3.40 -10.83 14.63
CA GLY A 34 -4.31 -11.06 13.51
C GLY A 34 -5.35 -9.95 13.32
N VAL A 35 -5.86 -9.35 14.41
CA VAL A 35 -6.76 -8.18 14.33
C VAL A 35 -6.02 -6.99 13.73
N ASP A 36 -4.82 -6.68 14.22
CA ASP A 36 -4.02 -5.54 13.75
C ASP A 36 -3.61 -5.72 12.27
N GLU A 37 -3.25 -6.93 11.86
CA GLU A 37 -2.92 -7.26 10.47
C GLU A 37 -4.12 -7.10 9.53
N VAL A 38 -5.31 -7.56 9.94
CA VAL A 38 -6.53 -7.40 9.14
C VAL A 38 -6.91 -5.93 9.02
N VAL A 39 -6.82 -5.15 10.09
CA VAL A 39 -7.13 -3.71 10.03
C VAL A 39 -6.11 -2.97 9.15
N GLY A 40 -4.81 -3.19 9.38
CA GLY A 40 -3.76 -2.54 8.60
C GLY A 40 -3.79 -2.92 7.12
N SER A 41 -4.13 -4.17 6.77
CA SER A 41 -4.28 -4.58 5.37
C SER A 41 -5.48 -3.93 4.68
N VAL A 42 -6.62 -3.78 5.36
CA VAL A 42 -7.80 -3.09 4.82
C VAL A 42 -7.50 -1.60 4.59
N GLU A 43 -6.81 -0.96 5.54
CA GLU A 43 -6.38 0.44 5.39
C GLU A 43 -5.43 0.59 4.19
N ALA A 44 -4.41 -0.26 4.09
CA ALA A 44 -3.46 -0.24 2.98
C ALA A 44 -4.13 -0.46 1.61
N LEU A 45 -5.08 -1.41 1.52
CA LEU A 45 -5.84 -1.65 0.29
C LEU A 45 -6.72 -0.46 -0.08
N THR A 46 -7.34 0.18 0.92
CA THR A 46 -8.19 1.35 0.71
C THR A 46 -7.35 2.54 0.21
N THR A 47 -6.21 2.79 0.83
CA THR A 47 -5.26 3.82 0.38
C THR A 47 -4.75 3.53 -1.02
N ALA A 48 -4.35 2.29 -1.33
CA ALA A 48 -3.89 1.92 -2.66
C ALA A 48 -4.97 2.15 -3.73
N TRP A 49 -6.23 1.85 -3.40
CA TRP A 49 -7.35 2.12 -4.29
C TRP A 49 -7.57 3.62 -4.51
N GLN A 50 -7.53 4.43 -3.45
CA GLN A 50 -7.64 5.89 -3.56
C GLN A 50 -6.53 6.50 -4.42
N VAL A 51 -5.27 6.11 -4.19
CA VAL A 51 -4.11 6.55 -4.99
C VAL A 51 -4.29 6.16 -6.46
N TRP A 52 -4.85 4.97 -6.72
CA TRP A 52 -5.12 4.53 -8.09
C TRP A 52 -6.21 5.35 -8.79
N GLU A 53 -7.27 5.74 -8.07
CA GLU A 53 -8.29 6.65 -8.62
C GLU A 53 -7.72 8.03 -8.92
N GLU A 54 -6.86 8.57 -8.05
CA GLU A 54 -6.16 9.84 -8.28
C GLU A 54 -5.26 9.78 -9.51
N GLU A 55 -4.48 8.71 -9.68
CA GLU A 55 -3.61 8.51 -10.84
C GLU A 55 -4.43 8.40 -12.14
N LYS A 56 -5.56 7.68 -12.13
CA LYS A 56 -6.44 7.61 -13.29
C LYS A 56 -7.01 8.98 -13.65
N ALA A 57 -7.42 9.77 -12.66
CA ALA A 57 -7.89 11.13 -12.89
C ALA A 57 -6.79 12.02 -13.50
N PHE A 58 -5.55 11.88 -13.02
CA PHE A 58 -4.38 12.56 -13.58
C PHE A 58 -4.10 12.13 -15.03
N ILE A 59 -4.12 10.83 -15.33
CA ILE A 59 -3.94 10.31 -16.70
C ILE A 59 -5.03 10.85 -17.64
N GLU A 60 -6.29 10.87 -17.20
CA GLU A 60 -7.40 11.42 -17.99
C GLU A 60 -7.26 12.93 -18.22
N GLN A 61 -6.83 13.69 -17.21
CA GLN A 61 -6.50 15.10 -17.37
C GLN A 61 -5.39 15.29 -18.42
N ARG A 62 -4.32 14.48 -18.33
CA ARG A 62 -3.19 14.53 -19.28
C ARG A 62 -3.62 14.18 -20.71
N ARG A 63 -4.49 13.17 -20.87
CA ARG A 63 -5.05 12.77 -22.18
C ARG A 63 -5.84 13.87 -22.87
N ARG A 64 -6.51 14.73 -22.10
CA ARG A 64 -7.28 15.87 -22.63
C ARG A 64 -6.40 17.03 -23.09
N MET A 65 -5.12 17.05 -22.70
CA MET A 65 -4.21 18.10 -23.15
C MET A 65 -3.88 17.91 -24.63
N ALA A 66 -4.24 18.89 -25.45
CA ALA A 66 -3.81 18.95 -26.84
C ALA A 66 -2.32 19.36 -26.89
N VAL A 67 -1.42 18.38 -26.80
CA VAL A 67 0.02 18.62 -26.97
C VAL A 67 0.35 18.47 -28.46
N PRO A 68 0.92 19.50 -29.11
CA PRO A 68 1.34 19.41 -30.50
C PRO A 68 2.25 18.19 -30.69
N GLN A 69 1.94 17.33 -31.65
CA GLN A 69 2.80 16.21 -32.06
C GLN A 69 3.95 16.71 -32.95
N THR A 70 4.51 17.87 -32.59
CA THR A 70 5.82 18.30 -33.07
C THR A 70 6.81 17.38 -32.40
N GLY A 71 7.66 16.69 -33.17
CA GLY A 71 8.66 15.76 -32.63
C GLY A 71 9.46 16.35 -31.46
N ARG A 72 10.20 15.51 -30.74
CA ARG A 72 10.99 15.95 -29.58
C ARG A 72 11.94 17.10 -29.98
N GLY A 73 11.70 18.29 -29.43
CA GLY A 73 12.57 19.47 -29.60
C GLY A 73 13.72 19.53 -28.59
N TRP A 74 13.93 18.45 -27.84
CA TRP A 74 14.97 18.30 -26.83
C TRP A 74 15.67 16.97 -27.03
N THR A 75 16.97 16.95 -26.72
CA THR A 75 17.74 15.71 -26.54
C THR A 75 17.78 15.33 -25.07
N ARG A 76 18.04 14.05 -24.81
CA ARG A 76 18.17 13.55 -23.45
C ARG A 76 19.34 14.22 -22.71
N ASP A 77 20.43 14.46 -23.41
CA ASP A 77 21.67 14.97 -22.81
C ASP A 77 21.52 16.45 -22.43
N GLU A 78 20.86 17.26 -23.28
CA GLU A 78 20.46 18.65 -22.94
C GLU A 78 19.59 18.69 -21.66
N LEU A 79 18.62 17.79 -21.52
CA LEU A 79 17.81 17.73 -20.29
C LEU A 79 18.62 17.38 -19.03
N TYR A 80 19.67 16.57 -19.18
CA TYR A 80 20.55 16.23 -18.06
C TYR A 80 21.47 17.40 -17.70
N GLU A 81 22.04 18.09 -18.69
CA GLU A 81 22.84 19.29 -18.50
C GLU A 81 22.01 20.39 -17.81
N ASP A 82 20.84 20.73 -18.36
CA ASP A 82 19.90 21.71 -17.78
C ASP A 82 19.54 21.37 -16.33
N ARG A 83 19.30 20.08 -16.04
CA ARG A 83 18.98 19.62 -14.68
C ARG A 83 20.17 19.82 -13.75
N LEU A 84 21.37 19.42 -14.16
CA LEU A 84 22.58 19.54 -13.35
C LEU A 84 22.89 21.00 -13.03
N GLU A 85 22.77 21.90 -14.02
CA GLU A 85 22.97 23.34 -13.84
C GLU A 85 21.93 23.98 -12.91
N ARG A 86 20.67 23.52 -12.96
CA ARG A 86 19.59 24.02 -12.09
C ARG A 86 19.80 23.68 -10.61
N PHE A 87 20.51 22.59 -10.31
CA PHE A 87 20.78 22.14 -8.95
C PHE A 87 22.21 22.41 -8.47
N SER A 88 23.07 23.01 -9.31
CA SER A 88 24.45 23.39 -8.95
C SER A 88 24.60 24.84 -8.47
N ARG A 89 23.51 25.49 -8.07
CA ARG A 89 23.47 26.86 -7.51
C ARG A 89 23.07 26.86 -6.04
#